data_AF-A0A970XVB3-F1
#
_entry.id   AF-A0A970XVB3-F1
#
_cell.length_a   1.000
_cell.length_b   1.000
_cell.length_c   1.000
_cell.angle_alpha   90.00
_cell.angle_beta   90.00
_cell.angle_gamma   90.00
#
_symmetry.space_group_name_H-M   'P 1'
#
loop_
_entity.id
_entity.type
_entity.pdbx_description
1 polymer ?
#
loop_
_entity_poly.entity_id
_entity_poly.type
_entity_poly.pdbx_seq_one_letter_code
_entity_poly.pdbx_strand_id
1 'polypeptide(L)'
;RRLGEYDPAAAERIDARNGRRIVRALEVIAVTGEPFSAQLPEQEEWWRPTAVVLVERERAELVAALDARVVEMWRDGLVAETAALVEAGLQEASTAGKAIGYAQAARQLRGECTEAEAIAEAQLLTRKYARRQVSWFRRYDAALRLPAGEPLGAERVLDFAGLAG
;
A
#
# COMPACT_ATOMS: atom_id res chain seq x y z
N ARG A 1 26.70 8.54 -4.01
CA ARG A 1 28.04 8.97 -3.55
C ARG A 1 28.06 9.12 -2.04
N ARG A 2 27.43 10.16 -1.46
CA ARG A 2 27.43 10.38 0.00
C ARG A 2 27.03 9.15 0.84
N LEU A 3 25.94 8.45 0.52
CA LEU A 3 25.55 7.23 1.28
C LEU A 3 26.64 6.16 1.32
N GLY A 4 27.42 5.99 0.24
CA GLY A 4 28.48 4.98 0.19
C GLY A 4 29.68 5.29 1.08
N GLU A 5 29.85 6.54 1.53
CA GLU A 5 30.90 6.91 2.48
C GLU A 5 30.54 6.49 3.91
N TYR A 6 29.25 6.45 4.24
CA TYR A 6 28.75 6.13 5.58
C TYR A 6 28.21 4.70 5.69
N ASP A 7 27.73 4.13 4.59
CA ASP A 7 27.12 2.80 4.53
C ASP A 7 27.22 2.20 3.11
N PRO A 8 28.37 1.58 2.77
CA PRO A 8 28.58 0.93 1.48
C PRO A 8 27.52 -0.15 1.17
N ALA A 9 27.14 -0.95 2.17
CA ALA A 9 26.17 -2.02 2.02
C ALA A 9 24.75 -1.51 1.72
N ALA A 10 24.34 -0.37 2.29
CA ALA A 10 23.10 0.27 1.89
C ALA A 10 23.20 0.93 0.51
N ALA A 11 24.36 1.51 0.16
CA ALA A 11 24.58 2.13 -1.15
C ALA A 11 24.53 1.13 -2.31
N GLU A 12 24.95 -0.11 -2.10
CA GLU A 12 24.81 -1.20 -3.08
C GLU A 12 23.36 -1.69 -3.22
N ARG A 13 22.62 -1.79 -2.11
CA ARG A 13 21.24 -2.30 -2.10
C ARG A 13 20.20 -1.28 -2.57
N ILE A 14 20.46 0.01 -2.40
CA ILE A 14 19.52 1.09 -2.73
C ILE A 14 19.83 1.64 -4.12
N ASP A 15 18.90 1.49 -5.07
CA ASP A 15 19.01 2.11 -6.40
C ASP A 15 19.25 3.63 -6.26
N ALA A 16 20.30 4.12 -6.94
CA ALA A 16 20.73 5.52 -6.89
C ALA A 16 19.63 6.53 -7.28
N ARG A 17 18.61 6.10 -8.03
CA ARG A 17 17.45 6.91 -8.43
C ARG A 17 16.37 6.97 -7.34
N ASN A 18 16.45 6.13 -6.30
CA ASN A 18 15.51 6.12 -5.19
C ASN A 18 15.91 7.15 -4.12
N GLY A 19 15.80 8.43 -4.46
CA GLY A 19 16.19 9.54 -3.58
C GLY A 19 15.56 9.48 -2.20
N ARG A 20 14.30 9.04 -2.10
CA ARG A 20 13.59 8.87 -0.81
C ARG A 20 14.28 7.84 0.09
N ARG A 21 14.69 6.67 -0.45
CA ARG A 21 15.42 5.66 0.33
C ARG A 21 16.81 6.14 0.73
N ILE A 22 17.51 6.86 -0.15
CA ILE A 22 18.83 7.42 0.13
C ILE A 22 18.76 8.43 1.27
N VAL A 23 17.82 9.37 1.21
CA VAL A 23 17.59 10.36 2.28
C VAL A 23 17.26 9.66 3.59
N ARG A 24 16.35 8.67 3.58
CA ARG A 24 16.01 7.92 4.78
C ARG A 24 17.20 7.19 5.41
N ALA A 25 18.07 6.61 4.58
CA ALA A 25 19.27 5.94 5.08
C ALA A 25 20.22 6.94 5.76
N LEU A 26 20.44 8.10 5.14
CA LEU A 26 21.25 9.17 5.71
C LEU A 26 20.64 9.79 6.98
N GLU A 27 19.31 9.92 7.06
CA GLU A 27 18.60 10.37 8.27
C GLU A 27 18.84 9.42 9.44
N VAL A 28 18.72 8.10 9.22
CA VAL A 28 18.96 7.09 10.25
C VAL A 28 20.39 7.15 10.74
N ILE A 29 21.36 7.23 9.83
CA ILE A 29 22.79 7.36 10.17
C ILE A 29 23.02 8.65 10.98
N ALA A 30 22.44 9.77 10.56
CA ALA A 30 22.61 11.05 11.24
C ALA A 30 22.01 11.06 12.66
N VAL A 31 20.91 10.34 12.89
CA VAL A 31 20.22 10.27 14.20
C VAL A 31 20.86 9.24 15.12
N THR A 32 21.25 8.08 14.59
CA THR A 32 21.70 6.94 15.41
C THR A 32 23.22 6.83 15.51
N GLY A 33 23.96 7.42 14.57
CA GLY A 33 25.40 7.21 14.41
C GLY A 33 25.76 5.86 13.76
N GLU A 34 24.78 4.97 13.60
CA GLU A 34 24.96 3.61 13.08
C GLU A 34 24.63 3.52 11.58
N PRO A 35 25.27 2.61 10.82
CA PRO A 35 24.90 2.36 9.43
C PRO A 35 23.41 2.01 9.28
N PHE A 36 22.75 2.51 8.23
CA PHE A 36 21.37 2.11 7.91
C PHE A 36 21.24 0.60 7.65
N SER A 37 22.33 -0.04 7.23
CA SER A 37 22.47 -1.48 7.02
C SER A 37 22.64 -2.27 8.31
N ALA A 38 22.94 -1.64 9.44
CA ALA A 38 23.08 -2.28 10.75
C ALA A 38 21.71 -2.69 11.37
N GLN A 39 20.72 -2.99 10.52
CA GLN A 39 19.37 -3.34 10.96
C GLN A 39 19.39 -4.55 11.91
N LEU A 40 18.46 -4.49 12.88
CA LEU A 40 18.04 -5.60 13.73
C LEU A 40 17.86 -6.89 12.92
N PRO A 41 18.10 -8.06 13.54
CA PRO A 41 17.92 -9.36 12.89
C PRO A 41 16.59 -9.44 12.14
N GLU A 42 16.51 -10.30 11.12
CA GLU A 42 15.23 -10.79 10.61
C GLU A 42 14.51 -11.52 11.75
N GLN A 43 13.90 -10.77 12.65
CA GLN A 43 13.09 -11.34 13.70
C GLN A 43 11.76 -11.70 13.06
N GLU A 44 11.72 -12.92 12.52
CA GLU A 44 10.53 -13.55 11.92
C GLU A 44 9.51 -14.00 12.99
N GLU A 45 9.76 -13.72 14.27
CA GLU A 45 8.83 -14.04 15.33
C GLU A 45 7.91 -12.85 15.63
N TRP A 46 6.63 -13.07 15.38
CA TRP A 46 5.57 -12.19 15.84
C TRP A 46 5.60 -12.09 17.37
N TRP A 47 5.31 -10.89 17.91
CA TRP A 47 5.18 -10.64 19.35
C TRP A 47 4.22 -11.61 20.07
N ARG A 48 3.27 -12.21 19.34
CA ARG A 48 2.27 -13.15 19.84
C ARG A 48 1.93 -14.18 18.77
N PRO A 49 1.31 -15.33 19.12
CA PRO A 49 0.76 -16.26 18.14
C PRO A 49 -0.08 -15.51 17.10
N THR A 50 0.29 -15.64 15.83
CA THR A 50 -0.26 -14.87 14.73
C THR A 50 -0.48 -15.78 13.53
N ALA A 51 -1.73 -15.85 13.07
CA ALA A 51 -2.09 -16.49 11.81
C ALA A 51 -2.18 -15.42 10.72
N VAL A 52 -1.46 -15.61 9.61
CA VAL A 52 -1.57 -14.74 8.43
C VAL A 52 -2.46 -15.42 7.41
N VAL A 53 -3.49 -14.69 6.96
CA VAL A 53 -4.42 -15.16 5.93
C VAL A 53 -4.39 -14.18 4.76
N LEU A 54 -4.25 -14.71 3.55
CA LEU A 54 -4.28 -13.95 2.31
C LEU A 54 -5.51 -14.33 1.50
N VAL A 55 -6.38 -13.34 1.28
CA VAL A 55 -7.55 -13.50 0.41
C VAL A 55 -7.18 -13.08 -1.01
N GLU A 56 -7.36 -13.98 -1.96
CA GLU A 56 -6.86 -13.84 -3.32
C GLU A 56 -7.99 -13.90 -4.35
N ARG A 57 -7.79 -13.21 -5.47
CA ARG A 57 -8.65 -13.32 -6.66
C ARG A 57 -7.76 -13.59 -7.86
N GLU A 58 -8.31 -14.23 -8.89
CA GLU A 58 -7.65 -14.31 -10.18
C GLU A 58 -7.40 -12.88 -10.69
N ARG A 59 -6.30 -12.67 -11.41
CA ARG A 59 -5.83 -11.34 -11.78
C ARG A 59 -6.83 -10.57 -12.64
N ALA A 60 -7.47 -11.21 -13.62
CA ALA A 60 -8.46 -10.56 -14.48
C ALA A 60 -9.70 -10.17 -13.67
N GLU A 61 -10.18 -11.06 -12.80
CA GLU A 61 -11.30 -10.78 -11.89
C GLU A 61 -10.99 -9.64 -10.92
N LEU A 62 -9.78 -9.63 -10.34
CA LEU A 62 -9.32 -8.57 -9.45
C LEU A 62 -9.29 -7.22 -10.18
N VAL A 63 -8.71 -7.17 -11.38
CA VAL A 63 -8.62 -5.93 -12.15
C VAL A 63 -10.01 -5.39 -12.47
N ALA A 64 -10.92 -6.24 -12.95
CA ALA A 64 -12.29 -5.84 -13.26
C ALA A 64 -13.02 -5.30 -12.01
N ALA A 65 -12.88 -5.98 -10.87
CA ALA A 65 -13.50 -5.55 -9.61
C ALA A 65 -12.93 -4.22 -9.09
N LEU A 66 -11.62 -3.99 -9.21
CA LEU A 66 -10.99 -2.73 -8.83
C LEU A 66 -11.49 -1.57 -9.70
N ASP A 67 -11.59 -1.80 -11.01
CA ASP A 67 -12.01 -0.78 -11.96
C ASP A 67 -13.48 -0.39 -11.75
N ALA A 68 -14.36 -1.38 -11.53
CA ALA A 68 -15.76 -1.16 -11.19
C ALA A 68 -15.91 -0.41 -9.86
N ARG A 69 -15.17 -0.82 -8.82
CA ARG A 69 -15.20 -0.17 -7.50
C ARG A 69 -14.84 1.31 -7.58
N VAL A 70 -13.85 1.68 -8.40
CA VAL A 70 -13.48 3.10 -8.55
C VAL A 70 -14.64 3.91 -9.15
N VAL A 71 -15.33 3.38 -10.16
CA VAL A 71 -16.52 4.05 -10.72
C VAL A 71 -17.63 4.17 -9.68
N GLU A 72 -17.87 3.10 -8.91
CA GLU A 72 -18.85 3.11 -7.82
C GLU A 72 -18.52 4.15 -6.76
N MET A 73 -17.24 4.32 -6.38
CA MET A 73 -16.85 5.36 -5.41
C MET A 73 -17.25 6.77 -5.89
N TRP A 74 -17.06 7.09 -7.17
CA TRP A 74 -17.51 8.38 -7.72
C TRP A 74 -19.02 8.51 -7.67
N ARG A 75 -19.75 7.48 -8.11
CA ARG A 75 -21.22 7.43 -8.08
C ARG A 75 -21.77 7.58 -6.66
N ASP A 76 -21.10 6.97 -5.68
CA ASP A 76 -21.55 6.90 -4.29
C ASP A 76 -21.08 8.12 -3.47
N GLY A 77 -20.50 9.14 -4.12
CA GLY A 77 -20.29 10.47 -3.52
C GLY A 77 -18.86 10.80 -3.09
N LEU A 78 -17.83 10.09 -3.58
CA LEU A 78 -16.42 10.40 -3.27
C LEU A 78 -16.06 11.87 -3.53
N VAL A 79 -16.59 12.46 -4.59
CA VAL A 79 -16.31 13.88 -4.93
C VAL A 79 -16.88 14.82 -3.87
N ALA A 80 -18.10 14.57 -3.40
CA ALA A 80 -18.73 15.37 -2.35
C ALA A 80 -18.00 15.20 -1.00
N GLU A 81 -17.64 13.96 -0.65
CA GLU A 81 -16.82 13.68 0.53
C GLU A 81 -15.46 14.41 0.46
N THR A 82 -14.82 14.37 -0.70
CA THR A 82 -13.53 15.04 -0.91
C THR A 82 -13.65 16.56 -0.76
N ALA A 83 -14.74 17.18 -1.26
CA ALA A 83 -14.96 18.61 -1.09
C ALA A 83 -15.03 19.01 0.40
N ALA A 84 -15.81 18.27 1.20
CA ALA A 84 -15.90 18.50 2.64
C ALA A 84 -14.56 18.31 3.36
N LEU A 85 -13.76 17.33 2.94
CA LEU A 85 -12.44 17.08 3.51
C LEU A 85 -11.41 18.15 3.09
N VAL A 86 -11.51 18.71 1.88
CA VAL A 86 -10.67 19.83 1.44
C VAL A 86 -10.91 21.04 2.33
N GLU A 87 -12.16 21.34 2.67
CA GLU A 87 -12.50 22.40 3.64
C GLU A 87 -11.90 22.11 5.04
N ALA A 88 -11.77 20.83 5.40
CA ALA A 88 -11.16 20.37 6.65
C ALA A 88 -9.61 20.24 6.62
N GLY A 89 -8.94 20.67 5.55
CA GLY A 89 -7.48 20.69 5.47
C GLY A 89 -6.84 19.42 4.89
N LEU A 90 -7.56 18.67 4.05
CA LEU A 90 -7.05 17.45 3.41
C LEU A 90 -5.82 17.68 2.53
N GLN A 91 -5.70 18.85 1.89
CA GLN A 91 -4.61 19.12 0.95
C GLN A 91 -3.28 19.39 1.66
N GLU A 92 -3.34 19.87 2.90
CA GLU A 92 -2.22 20.11 3.79
C GLU A 92 -1.73 18.81 4.43
N ALA A 93 -2.56 17.77 4.43
CA ALA A 93 -2.21 16.47 5.00
C ALA A 93 -1.14 15.75 4.15
N SER A 94 -0.01 15.47 4.78
CA SER A 94 1.16 14.84 4.14
C SER A 94 0.89 13.48 3.50
N THR A 95 -0.13 12.76 4.02
CA THR A 95 -0.49 11.39 3.64
C THR A 95 -1.91 11.30 3.08
N ALA A 96 -2.91 11.82 3.80
CA ALA A 96 -4.32 11.66 3.43
C ALA A 96 -4.65 12.34 2.09
N GLY A 97 -4.15 13.55 1.83
CA GLY A 97 -4.35 14.24 0.56
C GLY A 97 -3.73 13.54 -0.66
N LYS A 98 -2.84 12.56 -0.43
CA LYS A 98 -2.20 11.76 -1.49
C LYS A 98 -2.85 10.39 -1.68
N ALA A 99 -3.90 10.08 -0.92
CA ALA A 99 -4.61 8.83 -1.08
C ALA A 99 -5.22 8.73 -2.49
N ILE A 100 -5.13 7.54 -3.09
CA ILE A 100 -5.71 7.24 -4.40
C ILE A 100 -7.23 7.42 -4.31
N GLY A 101 -7.84 8.08 -5.29
CA GLY A 101 -9.24 8.49 -5.23
C GLY A 101 -9.34 9.96 -4.81
N TYR A 102 -8.99 10.27 -3.56
CA TYR A 102 -9.05 11.63 -3.01
C TYR A 102 -8.18 12.63 -3.78
N ALA A 103 -6.95 12.26 -4.12
CA ALA A 103 -6.07 13.14 -4.90
C ALA A 103 -6.65 13.45 -6.29
N GLN A 104 -7.29 12.48 -6.94
CA GLN A 104 -7.92 12.62 -8.25
C GLN A 104 -9.22 13.45 -8.15
N ALA A 105 -10.06 13.16 -7.16
CA ALA A 105 -11.28 13.93 -6.90
C ALA A 105 -10.98 15.39 -6.55
N ALA A 106 -9.92 15.67 -5.78
CA ALA A 106 -9.50 17.03 -5.47
C ALA A 106 -9.05 17.81 -6.73
N ARG A 107 -8.36 17.15 -7.66
CA ARG A 107 -7.98 17.75 -8.96
C ARG A 107 -9.20 18.01 -9.84
N GLN A 108 -10.16 17.09 -9.86
CA GLN A 108 -11.45 17.28 -10.54
C GLN A 108 -12.19 18.49 -9.97
N LEU A 109 -12.28 18.62 -8.64
CA LEU A 109 -12.92 19.76 -7.97
C LEU A 109 -12.28 21.12 -8.32
N ARG A 110 -10.97 21.14 -8.57
CA ARG A 110 -10.24 22.33 -9.02
C ARG A 110 -10.33 22.57 -10.53
N GLY A 111 -11.02 21.72 -11.28
CA GLY A 111 -11.12 21.82 -12.74
C GLY A 111 -9.84 21.49 -13.49
N GLU A 112 -8.87 20.81 -12.86
CA GLU A 112 -7.59 20.43 -13.48
C GLU A 112 -7.69 19.17 -14.36
N CYS A 113 -8.77 18.41 -14.19
CA CYS A 113 -9.11 17.26 -15.02
C CYS A 113 -10.64 17.06 -15.05
N THR A 114 -11.10 16.38 -16.08
CA THR A 114 -12.48 15.89 -16.17
C THR A 114 -12.71 14.72 -15.23
N GLU A 115 -13.97 14.41 -14.93
CA GLU A 115 -14.36 13.23 -14.16
C GLU A 115 -13.83 11.93 -14.78
N ALA A 116 -13.95 11.78 -16.10
CA ALA A 116 -13.49 10.60 -16.82
C ALA A 116 -11.97 10.41 -16.68
N GLU A 117 -11.19 11.49 -16.75
CA GLU A 117 -9.73 11.45 -16.54
C GLU A 117 -9.38 11.11 -15.09
N ALA A 118 -10.08 11.69 -14.12
CA ALA A 118 -9.88 11.43 -12.71
C ALA A 118 -10.13 9.95 -12.37
N ILE A 119 -11.24 9.39 -12.86
CA ILE A 119 -11.60 7.97 -12.71
C ILE A 119 -10.54 7.08 -13.37
N ALA A 120 -10.17 7.35 -14.62
CA ALA A 120 -9.19 6.55 -15.36
C ALA A 120 -7.82 6.53 -14.65
N GLU A 121 -7.38 7.68 -14.11
CA GLU A 121 -6.15 7.77 -13.33
C GLU A 121 -6.24 6.99 -12.01
N ALA A 122 -7.35 7.13 -11.27
CA ALA A 122 -7.57 6.41 -10.02
C ALA A 122 -7.59 4.89 -10.23
N GLN A 123 -8.23 4.41 -11.29
CA GLN A 123 -8.20 2.99 -11.69
C GLN A 123 -6.76 2.51 -11.95
N LEU A 124 -6.00 3.25 -12.77
CA LEU A 124 -4.60 2.93 -13.07
C LEU A 124 -3.74 2.85 -11.81
N LEU A 125 -3.87 3.83 -10.91
CA LEU A 125 -3.12 3.88 -9.66
C LEU A 125 -3.52 2.75 -8.72
N THR A 126 -4.81 2.42 -8.65
CA THR A 126 -5.34 1.32 -7.86
C THR A 126 -4.80 -0.03 -8.35
N ARG A 127 -4.78 -0.29 -9.66
CA ARG A 127 -4.16 -1.49 -10.24
C ARG A 127 -2.66 -1.56 -9.93
N LYS A 128 -1.94 -0.44 -10.05
CA LYS A 128 -0.50 -0.37 -9.70
C LYS A 128 -0.28 -0.65 -8.21
N TYR A 129 -1.16 -0.16 -7.34
CA TYR A 129 -1.11 -0.39 -5.90
C TYR A 129 -1.39 -1.85 -5.55
N ALA A 130 -2.47 -2.44 -6.08
CA ALA A 130 -2.81 -3.85 -5.91
C ALA A 130 -1.66 -4.78 -6.34
N ARG A 131 -1.03 -4.51 -7.50
CA ARG A 131 0.15 -5.27 -7.95
C ARG A 131 1.31 -5.20 -6.94
N ARG A 132 1.55 -4.03 -6.33
CA ARG A 132 2.58 -3.89 -5.29
C ARG A 132 2.21 -4.68 -4.03
N GLN A 133 0.94 -4.66 -3.63
CA GLN A 133 0.45 -5.45 -2.50
C GLN A 133 0.64 -6.95 -2.74
N VAL A 134 0.22 -7.47 -3.90
CA VAL A 134 0.41 -8.88 -4.29
C VAL A 134 1.89 -9.26 -4.23
N SER A 135 2.77 -8.42 -4.78
CA SER A 135 4.21 -8.69 -4.73
C SER A 135 4.78 -8.63 -3.32
N TRP A 136 4.26 -7.77 -2.45
CA TRP A 136 4.70 -7.63 -1.07
C TRP A 136 4.23 -8.81 -0.20
N PHE A 137 3.00 -9.30 -0.42
CA PHE A 137 2.43 -10.45 0.30
C PHE A 137 3.14 -11.77 -0.01
N ARG A 138 3.96 -11.85 -1.07
CA ARG A 138 4.80 -13.03 -1.36
C ARG A 138 5.78 -13.38 -0.25
N ARG A 139 6.07 -12.46 0.68
CA ARG A 139 6.94 -12.74 1.82
C ARG A 139 6.30 -13.64 2.89
N TYR A 140 4.99 -13.87 2.82
CA TYR A 140 4.27 -14.70 3.78
C TYR A 140 4.04 -16.09 3.18
N ASP A 141 5.12 -16.89 3.15
CA ASP A 141 5.08 -18.23 2.58
C ASP A 141 4.21 -19.19 3.41
N ALA A 142 4.16 -18.99 4.73
CA ALA A 142 3.35 -19.78 5.66
C ALA A 142 1.89 -19.32 5.78
N ALA A 143 1.45 -18.31 5.03
CA ALA A 143 0.08 -17.81 5.14
C ALA A 143 -0.95 -18.78 4.54
N LEU A 144 -2.11 -18.88 5.19
CA LEU A 144 -3.28 -19.52 4.58
C LEU A 144 -3.76 -18.67 3.41
N ARG A 145 -3.82 -19.24 2.20
CA ARG A 145 -4.35 -18.58 1.00
C ARG A 145 -5.76 -19.07 0.71
N LEU A 146 -6.70 -18.14 0.56
CA LEU A 146 -8.12 -18.41 0.31
C LEU A 146 -8.60 -17.61 -0.90
N PRO A 147 -9.29 -18.21 -1.88
CA PRO A 147 -10.04 -17.46 -2.87
C PRO A 147 -11.07 -16.53 -2.22
N ALA A 148 -11.25 -15.35 -2.79
CA ALA A 148 -12.27 -14.42 -2.31
C ALA A 148 -13.66 -15.00 -2.53
N GLY A 149 -14.48 -15.00 -1.47
CA GLY A 149 -15.81 -15.60 -1.50
C GLY A 149 -15.80 -17.13 -1.37
N GLU A 150 -14.68 -17.73 -0.96
CA GLU A 150 -14.60 -19.17 -0.73
C GLU A 150 -15.65 -19.63 0.32
N PRO A 151 -16.48 -20.64 -0.02
CA PRO A 151 -17.38 -21.26 0.95
C PRO A 151 -16.61 -21.80 2.15
N LEU A 152 -17.14 -21.61 3.36
CA LEU A 152 -16.50 -22.00 4.62
C LEU A 152 -15.13 -21.34 4.88
N GLY A 153 -14.80 -20.23 4.19
CA GLY A 153 -13.54 -19.53 4.40
C GLY A 153 -13.29 -19.14 5.86
N ALA A 154 -14.35 -18.77 6.60
CA ALA A 154 -14.24 -18.46 8.02
C ALA A 154 -13.82 -19.68 8.87
N GLU A 155 -14.39 -20.86 8.60
CA GLU A 155 -14.05 -22.10 9.31
C GLU A 155 -12.60 -22.50 9.03
N ARG A 156 -12.18 -22.43 7.76
CA ARG A 156 -10.77 -22.69 7.38
C ARG A 156 -9.79 -21.76 8.09
N VAL A 157 -10.16 -20.49 8.30
CA VAL A 157 -9.35 -19.55 9.08
C VAL A 157 -9.27 -19.96 10.55
N LEU A 158 -10.39 -20.38 11.15
CA LEU A 158 -10.41 -20.85 12.54
C LEU A 158 -9.56 -22.11 12.73
N ASP A 159 -9.71 -23.10 11.84
CA ASP A 159 -8.89 -24.31 11.83
C ASP A 159 -7.40 -23.97 11.74
N PHE A 160 -7.03 -23.14 10.76
CA PHE A 160 -5.64 -22.73 10.55
C PHE A 160 -5.06 -21.95 11.73
N ALA A 161 -5.88 -21.16 12.40
CA ALA A 161 -5.48 -20.42 13.59
C ALA A 161 -5.41 -21.31 14.86
N GLY A 162 -5.78 -22.59 14.78
CA GLY A 162 -5.90 -23.47 15.94
C GLY A 162 -7.01 -23.05 16.89
N LEU A 163 -8.04 -22.37 16.36
CA LEU A 163 -9.19 -21.84 17.10
C LEU A 163 -10.47 -22.64 16.83
N ALA A 164 -10.40 -23.68 16.01
CA ALA A 164 -11.49 -24.63 15.86
C ALA A 164 -11.54 -25.58 17.06
N GLY A 165 -12.72 -25.71 17.64
CA GLY A 165 -13.02 -26.63 18.74
C GLY A 165 -13.50 -27.98 18.26
#